data_AF-A0A0A7A4T3-F1
#
_entry.id   AF-A0A0A7A4T3-F1
#
_cell.length_a   1.000
_cell.length_b   1.000
_cell.length_c   1.000
_cell.angle_alpha   90.00
_cell.angle_beta   90.00
_cell.angle_gamma   90.00
#
_symmetry.space_group_name_H-M   'P 1'
#
loop_
_entity.id
_entity.type
_entity.pdbx_description
1 polymer ?
#
loop_
_entity_poly.entity_id
_entity_poly.type
_entity_poly.pdbx_seq_one_letter_code
_entity_poly.pdbx_strand_id
1 'polypeptide(L)'
;MASARRSRVEWENRQRKKQGLDTLGMDELMAKAWRFVRERFRSYQTELKSRGMKRARARRDADRQRQDIVTLVKRQLTREISEGRFTASREAVKREVERRVKERMILSRNRNYSRLATASP
;
A
#
# COMPACT_ATOMS: atom_id res chain seq x y z
N MET A 1 -19.68 29.54 18.39
CA MET A 1 -18.70 28.48 18.01
C MET A 1 -17.73 28.09 19.13
N ALA A 2 -17.26 29.01 19.98
CA ALA A 2 -16.32 28.69 21.07
C ALA A 2 -16.89 27.74 22.14
N SER A 3 -18.19 27.84 22.46
CA SER A 3 -18.88 26.96 23.42
C SER A 3 -18.90 25.49 22.98
N ALA A 4 -19.27 25.21 21.73
CA ALA A 4 -19.30 23.86 21.17
C ALA A 4 -17.89 23.23 21.04
N ARG A 5 -16.86 24.06 20.79
CA ARG A 5 -15.47 23.58 20.77
C ARG A 5 -15.00 23.17 22.16
N ARG A 6 -15.31 23.98 23.19
CA ARG A 6 -14.97 23.68 24.59
C ARG A 6 -15.68 22.43 25.11
N SER A 7 -16.97 22.26 24.81
CA SER A 7 -17.73 21.06 25.22
C SER A 7 -17.17 19.77 24.60
N ARG A 8 -16.71 19.84 23.34
CA ARG A 8 -16.07 18.69 22.68
C ARG A 8 -14.72 18.33 23.32
N VAL A 9 -13.89 19.33 23.62
CA VAL A 9 -12.60 19.13 24.31
C VAL A 9 -12.79 18.47 25.67
N GLU A 10 -13.75 18.96 26.47
CA GLU A 10 -14.08 18.35 27.76
C GLU A 10 -14.56 16.91 27.64
N TRP A 11 -15.45 16.62 26.70
CA TRP A 11 -15.93 15.25 26.46
C TRP A 11 -14.78 14.32 26.07
N GLU A 12 -13.91 14.75 25.17
CA GLU A 12 -12.77 13.97 24.70
C GLU A 12 -11.78 13.70 25.85
N ASN A 13 -11.50 14.71 26.69
CA ASN A 13 -10.65 14.56 27.87
C ASN A 13 -11.27 13.66 28.95
N ARG A 14 -12.60 13.64 29.11
CA ARG A 14 -13.27 12.63 29.97
C ARG A 14 -13.06 11.22 29.44
N GLN A 15 -13.10 10.99 28.12
CA GLN A 15 -12.79 9.67 27.55
C GLN A 15 -11.32 9.30 27.75
N ARG A 16 -10.39 10.25 27.59
CA ARG A 16 -8.95 10.04 27.83
C ARG A 16 -8.67 9.66 29.29
N LYS A 17 -9.29 10.36 30.25
CA LYS A 17 -9.17 10.04 31.67
C LYS A 17 -9.67 8.62 32.00
N LYS A 18 -10.76 8.17 31.37
CA LYS A 18 -11.23 6.77 31.50
C LYS A 18 -10.22 5.75 30.97
N GLN A 19 -9.40 6.13 30.00
CA GLN A 19 -8.32 5.31 29.44
C GLN A 19 -6.98 5.48 30.18
N GLY A 20 -6.93 6.24 31.29
CA GLY A 20 -5.70 6.52 32.03
C GLY A 20 -4.73 7.46 31.30
N LEU A 21 -5.21 8.24 30.33
CA LEU A 21 -4.40 9.18 29.53
C LEU A 21 -4.55 10.62 30.04
N ASP A 22 -3.47 11.38 29.98
CA ASP A 22 -3.45 12.79 30.38
C ASP A 22 -4.37 13.67 29.51
N THR A 23 -4.88 14.74 30.12
CA THR A 23 -5.71 15.73 29.45
C THR A 23 -4.89 16.53 28.46
N LEU A 24 -5.44 16.74 27.27
CA LEU A 24 -4.80 17.52 26.22
C LEU A 24 -5.48 18.88 26.07
N GLY A 25 -4.69 19.87 25.68
CA GLY A 25 -5.18 21.18 25.29
C GLY A 25 -6.00 21.13 24.01
N MET A 26 -6.75 22.20 23.74
CA MET A 26 -7.58 22.31 22.53
C MET A 26 -6.75 22.20 21.25
N ASP A 27 -5.61 22.90 21.18
CA ASP A 27 -4.71 22.88 20.02
C ASP A 27 -4.06 21.51 19.82
N GLU A 28 -3.77 20.79 20.91
CA GLU A 28 -3.20 19.44 20.86
C GLU A 28 -4.21 18.41 20.36
N LEU A 29 -5.47 18.50 20.83
CA LEU A 29 -6.56 17.66 20.32
C LEU A 29 -6.83 17.95 18.84
N MET A 30 -6.78 19.21 18.43
CA MET A 30 -6.89 19.60 17.02
C MET A 30 -5.70 19.06 16.21
N ALA A 31 -4.48 19.20 16.69
CA ALA A 31 -3.28 18.67 16.03
C ALA A 31 -3.33 17.15 15.89
N LYS A 32 -3.82 16.44 16.92
CA LYS A 32 -4.03 14.98 16.89
C LYS A 32 -5.06 14.59 15.85
N ALA A 33 -6.19 15.30 15.77
CA ALA A 33 -7.22 15.06 14.77
C ALA A 33 -6.69 15.30 13.34
N TRP A 34 -5.97 16.40 13.12
CA TRP A 34 -5.35 16.69 11.83
C TRP A 34 -4.29 15.66 11.43
N ARG A 35 -3.48 15.17 12.39
CA ARG A 35 -2.51 14.11 12.16
C ARG A 35 -3.19 12.82 11.69
N PHE A 36 -4.25 12.41 12.38
CA PHE A 36 -5.04 11.23 12.01
C PHE A 36 -5.57 11.30 10.57
N VAL A 37 -6.18 12.42 10.18
CA VAL A 37 -6.71 12.62 8.82
C VAL A 37 -5.56 12.58 7.80
N ARG A 38 -4.46 13.29 8.08
CA ARG A 38 -3.31 13.39 7.18
C ARG A 38 -2.64 12.03 6.97
N GLU A 39 -2.45 11.26 8.03
CA GLU A 39 -1.85 9.93 7.96
C GLU A 39 -2.74 8.97 7.18
N ARG A 40 -4.06 9.01 7.41
CA ARG A 40 -5.02 8.18 6.66
C ARG A 40 -5.08 8.56 5.19
N PHE A 41 -5.03 9.85 4.88
CA PHE A 41 -4.97 10.31 3.50
C PHE A 41 -3.66 9.86 2.83
N ARG A 42 -2.53 10.02 3.49
CA ARG A 42 -1.21 9.58 2.98
C ARG A 42 -1.16 8.08 2.74
N SER A 43 -1.64 7.27 3.68
CA SER A 43 -1.64 5.82 3.54
C SER A 43 -2.55 5.39 2.38
N TYR A 44 -3.75 5.97 2.29
CA TYR A 44 -4.69 5.71 1.20
C TYR A 44 -4.12 6.08 -0.17
N GLN A 45 -3.53 7.27 -0.31
CA GLN A 45 -2.90 7.70 -1.57
C GLN A 45 -1.69 6.82 -1.95
N THR A 46 -0.89 6.42 -0.96
CA THR A 46 0.23 5.50 -1.18
C THR A 46 -0.27 4.14 -1.68
N GLU A 47 -1.35 3.63 -1.11
CA GLU A 47 -1.97 2.39 -1.53
C GLU A 47 -2.55 2.50 -2.96
N LEU A 48 -3.25 3.59 -3.27
CA LEU A 48 -3.76 3.85 -4.63
C LEU A 48 -2.63 3.90 -5.65
N LYS A 49 -1.52 4.59 -5.33
CA LYS A 49 -0.34 4.65 -6.20
C LYS A 49 0.27 3.26 -6.41
N SER A 50 0.41 2.47 -5.34
CA SER A 50 0.89 1.08 -5.41
C SER A 50 0.00 0.22 -6.32
N ARG A 51 -1.33 0.30 -6.15
CA ARG A 51 -2.31 -0.39 -7.01
C ARG A 51 -2.20 0.07 -8.46
N GLY A 52 -2.04 1.36 -8.71
CA GLY A 52 -1.81 1.94 -10.05
C GLY A 52 -0.55 1.39 -10.72
N MET A 53 0.57 1.36 -10.00
CA MET A 53 1.85 0.82 -10.48
C MET A 53 1.75 -0.67 -10.80
N LYS A 54 1.05 -1.46 -9.97
CA LYS A 54 0.79 -2.88 -10.24
C LYS A 54 -0.01 -3.06 -11.53
N ARG A 55 -1.07 -2.28 -11.74
CA ARG A 55 -1.87 -2.31 -12.98
C ARG A 55 -1.07 -1.92 -14.22
N ALA A 56 -0.30 -0.84 -14.14
CA ALA A 56 0.55 -0.39 -15.25
C ALA A 56 1.60 -1.45 -15.63
N ARG A 57 2.15 -2.17 -14.64
CA ARG A 57 3.03 -3.31 -14.90
C ARG A 57 2.28 -4.47 -15.58
N ALA A 58 1.12 -4.85 -15.05
CA ALA A 58 0.31 -5.93 -15.62
C ALA A 58 -0.04 -5.67 -17.10
N ARG A 59 -0.39 -4.42 -17.46
CA ARG A 59 -0.62 -4.01 -18.85
C ARG A 59 0.63 -4.21 -19.73
N ARG A 60 1.81 -3.82 -19.25
CA ARG A 60 3.07 -4.04 -19.99
C ARG A 60 3.45 -5.51 -20.13
N ASP A 61 3.00 -6.35 -19.20
CA ASP A 61 3.26 -7.78 -19.18
C ASP A 61 2.16 -8.57 -19.93
N ALA A 62 1.10 -7.90 -20.44
CA ALA A 62 -0.01 -8.53 -21.14
C ALA A 62 0.45 -9.26 -22.41
N ASP A 63 1.31 -8.64 -23.21
CA ASP A 63 1.77 -9.22 -24.48
C ASP A 63 3.06 -10.05 -24.34
N ARG A 64 3.64 -10.12 -23.13
CA ARG A 64 4.90 -10.82 -22.88
C ARG A 64 4.71 -12.32 -22.69
N GLN A 65 5.68 -13.12 -23.15
CA GLN A 65 5.70 -14.53 -22.82
C GLN A 65 6.22 -14.77 -21.40
N ARG A 66 5.95 -15.97 -20.87
CA ARG A 66 6.41 -16.37 -19.54
C ARG A 66 7.93 -16.28 -19.41
N GLN A 67 8.67 -16.64 -20.47
CA GLN A 67 10.14 -16.59 -20.47
C GLN A 67 10.66 -15.16 -20.32
N ASP A 68 10.06 -14.18 -21.01
CA ASP A 68 10.41 -12.76 -20.88
C ASP A 68 10.19 -12.26 -19.45
N ILE A 69 9.06 -12.64 -18.85
CA ILE A 69 8.74 -12.29 -17.46
C ILE A 69 9.76 -12.90 -16.49
N VAL A 70 10.18 -14.15 -16.71
CA VAL A 70 11.25 -14.80 -15.92
C VAL A 70 12.55 -14.00 -16.01
N THR A 71 12.98 -13.63 -17.21
CA THR A 71 14.20 -12.84 -17.43
C THR A 71 14.15 -11.50 -16.70
N LEU A 72 13.02 -10.80 -16.77
CA LEU A 72 12.82 -9.54 -16.07
C LEU A 72 12.83 -9.69 -14.55
N VAL A 73 12.19 -10.73 -14.02
CA VAL A 73 12.15 -11.01 -12.58
C VAL A 73 13.55 -11.34 -12.07
N LYS A 74 14.31 -12.18 -12.78
CA LYS A 74 15.71 -12.48 -12.44
C LYS A 74 16.56 -11.21 -12.39
N ARG A 75 16.49 -10.35 -13.41
CA ARG A 75 17.22 -9.08 -13.45
C ARG A 75 16.88 -8.17 -12.27
N GLN A 76 15.61 -8.10 -11.88
CA GLN A 76 15.18 -7.31 -10.72
C GLN A 76 15.70 -7.89 -9.40
N LEU A 77 15.62 -9.21 -9.22
CA LEU A 77 16.13 -9.86 -8.01
C LEU A 77 17.64 -9.72 -7.89
N THR A 78 18.39 -9.84 -8.98
CA THR A 78 19.84 -9.58 -8.96
C THR A 78 20.16 -8.17 -8.47
N ARG A 79 19.40 -7.16 -8.93
CA ARG A 79 19.54 -5.78 -8.46
C ARG A 79 19.15 -5.61 -6.98
N GLU A 80 18.10 -6.29 -6.54
CA GLU A 80 17.68 -6.25 -5.13
C GLU A 80 18.72 -6.92 -4.20
N ILE A 81 19.37 -7.97 -4.66
CA ILE A 81 20.48 -8.63 -3.96
C ILE A 81 21.69 -7.70 -3.90
N SER A 82 22.08 -7.07 -5.01
CA SER A 82 23.24 -6.16 -5.02
C SER A 82 23.02 -4.92 -4.14
N GLU A 83 21.79 -4.44 -4.03
CA GLU A 83 21.42 -3.31 -3.16
C GLU A 83 21.16 -3.74 -1.71
N GLY A 84 21.34 -5.03 -1.36
CA GLY A 84 21.11 -5.55 -0.01
C GLY A 84 19.64 -5.59 0.43
N ARG A 85 18.69 -5.32 -0.47
CA ARG A 85 17.24 -5.31 -0.20
C ARG A 85 16.63 -6.72 -0.20
N PHE A 86 17.33 -7.69 -0.75
CA PHE A 86 16.95 -9.10 -0.71
C PHE A 86 18.15 -9.95 -0.25
N THR A 87 18.14 -10.36 1.00
CA THR A 87 19.16 -11.22 1.61
C THR A 87 18.55 -12.58 1.89
N ALA A 88 18.82 -13.58 1.06
CA ALA A 88 18.30 -14.93 1.25
C ALA A 88 19.16 -16.00 0.57
N SER A 89 18.94 -17.27 0.95
CA SER A 89 19.63 -18.42 0.34
C SER A 89 19.27 -18.60 -1.15
N ARG A 90 20.06 -19.38 -1.87
CA ARG A 90 19.83 -19.70 -3.28
C ARG A 90 18.44 -20.31 -3.53
N GLU A 91 17.96 -21.13 -2.61
CA GLU A 91 16.64 -21.77 -2.64
C GLU A 91 15.52 -20.75 -2.44
N ALA A 92 15.74 -19.77 -1.54
CA ALA A 92 14.80 -18.67 -1.35
C ALA A 92 14.73 -17.77 -2.59
N VAL A 93 15.86 -17.50 -3.27
CA VAL A 93 15.87 -16.79 -4.55
C VAL A 93 15.05 -17.54 -5.61
N LYS A 94 15.23 -18.86 -5.75
CA LYS A 94 14.47 -19.67 -6.72
C LYS A 94 12.96 -19.59 -6.45
N ARG A 95 12.54 -19.78 -5.19
CA ARG A 95 11.13 -19.66 -4.79
C ARG A 95 10.57 -18.27 -5.06
N GLU A 96 11.35 -17.22 -4.82
CA GLU A 96 10.91 -15.84 -5.06
C GLU A 96 10.76 -15.52 -6.55
N VAL A 97 11.63 -16.07 -7.40
CA VAL A 97 11.47 -16.00 -8.86
C VAL A 97 10.13 -16.63 -9.26
N GLU A 98 9.87 -17.86 -8.82
CA GLU A 98 8.63 -18.59 -9.14
C GLU A 98 7.38 -17.84 -8.66
N ARG A 99 7.42 -17.34 -7.42
CA ARG A 99 6.33 -16.56 -6.82
C ARG A 99 6.03 -15.30 -7.63
N ARG A 100 7.05 -14.50 -7.97
CA ARG A 100 6.89 -13.24 -8.73
C ARG A 100 6.45 -13.49 -10.17
N VAL A 101 6.95 -14.54 -10.82
CA VAL A 101 6.52 -14.92 -12.16
C VAL A 101 5.05 -15.34 -12.13
N LYS A 102 4.66 -16.21 -11.19
CA LYS A 102 3.25 -16.62 -11.02
C LYS A 102 2.34 -15.43 -10.77
N GLU A 103 2.72 -14.53 -9.85
CA GLU A 103 1.97 -13.31 -9.57
C GLU A 103 1.80 -12.46 -10.83
N ARG A 104 2.88 -12.19 -11.58
CA ARG A 104 2.80 -11.40 -12.81
C ARG A 104 1.97 -12.04 -13.90
N MET A 105 2.09 -13.36 -14.09
CA MET A 105 1.30 -14.09 -15.08
C MET A 105 -0.19 -14.02 -14.74
N ILE A 106 -0.56 -14.21 -13.47
CA ILE A 106 -1.96 -14.08 -13.04
C ILE A 106 -2.44 -12.65 -13.25
N LEU A 107 -1.65 -11.65 -12.85
CA LEU A 107 -2.01 -10.24 -12.98
C LEU A 107 -2.15 -9.77 -14.43
N SER A 108 -1.30 -10.25 -15.33
CA SER A 108 -1.30 -9.83 -16.74
C SER A 108 -2.37 -10.55 -17.58
N ARG A 109 -2.78 -11.75 -17.18
CA ARG A 109 -3.79 -12.55 -17.88
C ARG A 109 -5.20 -12.42 -17.32
N ASN A 110 -5.34 -12.01 -16.06
CA ASN A 110 -6.65 -11.83 -15.45
C ASN A 110 -7.30 -10.51 -15.90
N ARG A 111 -8.35 -10.63 -16.71
CA ARG A 111 -9.20 -9.53 -17.22
C ARG A 111 -9.80 -8.67 -16.10
N ASN A 112 -9.90 -9.19 -14.87
CA ASN A 112 -10.43 -8.47 -13.71
C ASN A 112 -9.39 -7.62 -12.96
N TYR A 113 -8.09 -7.86 -13.17
CA TYR A 113 -7.03 -7.07 -12.56
C TYR A 113 -6.75 -5.77 -13.31
N SER A 114 -6.96 -5.77 -14.62
CA SER A 114 -7.06 -4.59 -15.47
C SER A 114 -8.54 -4.24 -15.69
N ARG A 115 -9.17 -3.45 -14.81
CA ARG A 115 -10.61 -3.11 -14.90
C ARG A 115 -10.99 -2.38 -16.22
N LEU A 116 -11.08 -3.13 -17.32
CA LEU A 116 -11.65 -2.80 -18.63
C LEU A 116 -12.25 -4.11 -19.20
N ALA A 117 -13.11 -4.78 -18.44
CA ALA A 117 -14.18 -5.51 -19.09
C ALA A 117 -15.24 -4.45 -19.41
N THR A 118 -15.20 -3.89 -20.62
CA THR A 118 -16.41 -3.32 -21.21
C THR A 118 -17.43 -4.47 -21.19
N ALA A 119 -18.52 -4.31 -20.44
CA ALA A 119 -19.66 -5.20 -20.60
C ALA A 119 -20.00 -5.20 -22.10
N SER A 120 -20.00 -6.37 -22.71
CA SER A 120 -20.52 -6.51 -24.08
C SER A 120 -21.99 -6.07 -24.08
N PRO A 121 -22.48 -5.43 -25.15
CA PRO A 121 -23.86 -4.94 -25.25
C PRO A 121 -24.88 -6.06 -25.09
#